data_AF-A0A7G8Q4E2-F1
#
_entry.id   AF-A0A7G8Q4E2-F1
#
_cell.length_a   1.000
_cell.length_b   1.000
_cell.length_c   1.000
_cell.angle_alpha   90.00
_cell.angle_beta   90.00
_cell.angle_gamma   90.00
#
_symmetry.space_group_name_H-M   'P 1'
#
loop_
_entity.id
_entity.type
_entity.pdbx_description
1 polymer ?
#
loop_
_entity_poly.entity_id
_entity_poly.type
_entity_poly.pdbx_seq_one_letter_code
_entity_poly.pdbx_strand_id
1 'polypeptide(L)'
;MKASKKPVKAARGKEAPLSETIIPKLKDGTAEDCIADIRAMAEADPERFITRNYYRVHGRYAESVWTMHFGTFHEFKRQAGITGSRQVGAMEKAIAKHASVDHYKRMNEERREWGDKYTRDNKARFKTILLCSDLHDIEIDPFFLRVLIDTAKRVQPDVVSFVGDIFDLPEFGKYGVDPREWDVVGRIKFAHTKIFAPIREACPGTQMDLIEGNHEHRLLRHLADATPALRAVLSDLHGMTISKLLGLEEFEMNYVAQADMTAFTKSDTTKEVKNNYRIYWDAFLAHHFPHARHMGLPGVNGHHHKHEVWPMFSPIYGAYEWHQLGSGHKRSASYCNGEQWHNGFALAHIDTLTKATVIEYFPITNFAVVGGKYYYRDKSEFAGIPTTLFTTKNH
;
A
#
# COMPACT_ATOMS: atom_id res chain seq x y z
N MET A 1 -36.83 -27.97 51.05
CA MET A 1 -37.44 -28.86 50.03
C MET A 1 -38.54 -28.11 49.29
N LYS A 2 -38.27 -27.59 48.10
CA LYS A 2 -39.29 -27.24 47.08
C LYS A 2 -38.70 -27.58 45.72
N ALA A 3 -39.11 -28.72 45.17
CA ALA A 3 -38.68 -29.19 43.88
C ALA A 3 -39.38 -28.38 42.77
N SER A 4 -38.58 -27.65 41.99
CA SER A 4 -38.98 -26.95 40.78
C SER A 4 -39.19 -27.98 39.66
N LYS A 5 -40.43 -28.10 39.16
CA LYS A 5 -40.74 -28.87 37.94
C LYS A 5 -40.28 -28.06 36.72
N LYS A 6 -39.27 -28.56 36.00
CA LYS A 6 -38.87 -28.04 34.68
C LYS A 6 -39.99 -28.30 33.65
N PRO A 7 -40.31 -27.34 32.77
CA PRO A 7 -41.21 -27.60 31.65
C PRO A 7 -40.50 -28.43 30.57
N VAL A 8 -41.22 -29.42 30.04
CA VAL A 8 -40.81 -30.28 28.94
C VAL A 8 -40.75 -29.42 27.67
N LYS A 9 -39.58 -29.37 27.02
CA LYS A 9 -39.43 -28.78 25.68
C LYS A 9 -40.21 -29.64 24.68
N ALA A 10 -41.28 -29.09 24.11
CA ALA A 10 -41.93 -29.65 22.95
C ALA A 10 -40.93 -29.68 21.77
N ALA A 11 -40.81 -30.85 21.14
CA ALA A 11 -40.03 -31.01 19.93
C ALA A 11 -40.62 -30.14 18.82
N ARG A 12 -39.83 -29.18 18.30
CA ARG A 12 -40.16 -28.47 17.05
C ARG A 12 -40.10 -29.47 15.91
N GLY A 13 -41.26 -29.97 15.50
CA GLY A 13 -41.43 -30.61 14.20
C GLY A 13 -41.02 -29.64 13.09
N LYS A 14 -40.32 -30.15 12.08
CA LYS A 14 -39.96 -29.43 10.86
C LYS A 14 -41.24 -29.13 10.07
N GLU A 15 -41.91 -28.02 10.35
CA GLU A 15 -42.94 -27.50 9.46
C GLU A 15 -42.27 -26.76 8.29
N ALA A 16 -42.59 -27.19 7.08
CA ALA A 16 -42.17 -26.54 5.85
C ALA A 16 -42.70 -25.10 5.77
N PRO A 17 -41.97 -24.15 5.14
CA PRO A 17 -42.42 -22.76 5.02
C PRO A 17 -43.78 -22.64 4.29
N LEU A 18 -44.63 -21.72 4.75
CA LEU A 18 -46.04 -21.45 4.32
C LEU A 18 -46.33 -21.44 2.81
N SER A 19 -45.32 -21.29 1.96
CA SER A 19 -45.45 -21.34 0.50
C SER A 19 -45.47 -22.76 -0.08
N GLU A 20 -44.95 -23.75 0.64
CA GLU A 20 -44.89 -25.15 0.21
C GLU A 20 -46.16 -25.93 0.58
N THR A 21 -47.00 -25.39 1.46
CA THR A 21 -48.20 -26.05 1.98
C THR A 21 -49.44 -25.85 1.12
N ILE A 22 -49.42 -24.94 0.13
CA ILE A 22 -50.62 -24.58 -0.67
C ILE A 22 -50.59 -25.18 -2.09
N ILE A 23 -49.41 -25.48 -2.64
CA ILE A 23 -49.24 -26.02 -3.99
C ILE A 23 -48.63 -27.42 -3.88
N PRO A 24 -49.30 -28.49 -4.33
CA PRO A 24 -48.72 -29.83 -4.36
C PRO A 24 -47.41 -29.83 -5.15
N LYS A 25 -46.29 -30.16 -4.49
CA LYS A 25 -44.97 -30.33 -5.10
C LYS A 25 -44.53 -31.77 -4.99
N LEU A 26 -43.79 -32.23 -5.99
CA LEU A 26 -43.13 -33.54 -5.95
C LEU A 26 -42.01 -33.50 -4.90
N LYS A 27 -42.03 -34.47 -3.99
CA LYS A 27 -41.06 -34.61 -2.89
C LYS A 27 -39.91 -35.58 -3.20
N ASP A 28 -40.00 -36.27 -4.34
CA ASP A 28 -39.00 -37.19 -4.85
C ASP A 28 -38.73 -36.85 -6.32
N GLY A 29 -37.46 -36.91 -6.74
CA GLY A 29 -37.01 -36.60 -8.10
C GLY A 29 -35.49 -36.69 -8.24
N THR A 30 -35.03 -37.03 -9.45
CA THR A 30 -33.59 -37.04 -9.78
C THR A 30 -33.06 -35.63 -10.05
N ALA A 31 -31.73 -35.49 -10.11
CA ALA A 31 -31.11 -34.22 -10.49
C ALA A 31 -31.50 -33.81 -11.92
N GLU A 32 -31.58 -34.78 -12.83
CA GLU A 32 -31.98 -34.62 -14.23
C GLU A 32 -33.43 -34.14 -14.33
N ASP A 33 -34.34 -34.70 -13.53
CA ASP A 33 -35.74 -34.29 -13.49
C ASP A 33 -35.91 -32.83 -13.06
N CYS A 34 -35.17 -32.41 -12.04
CA CYS A 34 -35.17 -31.02 -11.59
C CYS A 34 -34.60 -30.07 -12.68
N ILE A 35 -33.53 -30.48 -13.37
CA ILE A 35 -32.93 -29.70 -14.46
C ILE A 35 -33.93 -29.54 -15.62
N ALA A 36 -34.60 -30.62 -16.02
CA ALA A 36 -35.61 -30.59 -17.07
C ALA A 36 -36.77 -29.65 -16.71
N ASP A 37 -37.22 -29.68 -15.46
CA ASP A 37 -38.31 -28.82 -14.97
C ASP A 37 -37.96 -27.32 -15.04
N ILE A 38 -36.80 -26.91 -14.52
CA ILE A 38 -36.40 -25.50 -14.57
C ILE A 38 -36.06 -25.03 -15.99
N ARG A 39 -35.57 -25.91 -16.87
CA ARG A 39 -35.37 -25.61 -18.30
C ARG A 39 -36.70 -25.37 -19.01
N ALA A 40 -37.67 -26.25 -18.81
CA ALA A 40 -39.01 -26.09 -19.37
C ALA A 40 -39.64 -24.76 -18.94
N MET A 41 -39.40 -24.33 -17.69
CA MET A 41 -39.83 -23.00 -17.22
C MET A 41 -39.11 -21.85 -17.93
N ALA A 42 -37.81 -21.98 -18.20
CA ALA A 42 -37.03 -20.95 -18.91
C ALA A 42 -37.41 -20.87 -20.39
N GLU A 43 -37.73 -21.99 -21.02
CA GLU A 43 -38.20 -22.07 -22.40
C GLU A 43 -39.62 -21.51 -22.57
N ALA A 44 -40.48 -21.72 -21.57
CA ALA A 44 -41.84 -21.21 -21.56
C ALA A 44 -41.93 -19.69 -21.38
N ASP A 45 -40.95 -19.07 -20.73
CA ASP A 45 -40.89 -17.63 -20.49
C ASP A 45 -39.45 -17.09 -20.66
N PRO A 46 -38.94 -16.97 -21.91
CA PRO A 46 -37.53 -16.67 -22.20
C PRO A 46 -37.06 -15.30 -21.69
N GLU A 47 -37.97 -14.34 -21.57
CA GLU A 47 -37.65 -12.97 -21.14
C GLU A 47 -37.65 -12.82 -19.61
N ARG A 48 -38.17 -13.81 -18.87
CA ARG A 48 -38.35 -13.71 -17.43
C ARG A 48 -37.19 -14.30 -16.65
N PHE A 49 -36.64 -13.50 -15.75
CA PHE A 49 -35.65 -14.00 -14.80
C PHE A 49 -36.30 -14.94 -13.76
N ILE A 50 -36.01 -16.24 -13.87
CA ILE A 50 -36.46 -17.24 -12.90
C ILE A 50 -35.75 -17.00 -11.56
N THR A 51 -36.49 -16.44 -10.60
CA THR A 51 -36.06 -16.31 -9.21
C THR A 51 -36.41 -17.57 -8.41
N ARG A 52 -35.77 -17.75 -7.24
CA ARG A 52 -36.10 -18.85 -6.33
C ARG A 52 -37.58 -18.84 -5.96
N ASN A 53 -38.14 -17.67 -5.68
CA ASN A 53 -39.56 -17.52 -5.36
C ASN A 53 -40.46 -17.89 -6.54
N TYR A 54 -40.07 -17.52 -7.76
CA TYR A 54 -40.81 -17.89 -8.96
C TYR A 54 -40.81 -19.41 -9.17
N TYR A 55 -39.65 -20.06 -9.05
CA TYR A 55 -39.55 -21.52 -9.12
C TYR A 55 -40.35 -22.22 -8.01
N ARG A 56 -40.33 -21.67 -6.79
CA ARG A 56 -41.13 -22.21 -5.68
C ARG A 56 -42.63 -22.19 -5.97
N VAL A 57 -43.13 -21.17 -6.68
CA VAL A 57 -44.55 -21.06 -7.04
C VAL A 57 -44.87 -21.96 -8.25
N HIS A 58 -44.06 -21.92 -9.31
CA HIS A 58 -44.41 -22.48 -10.61
C HIS A 58 -43.70 -23.81 -10.97
N GLY A 59 -42.61 -24.16 -10.30
CA GLY A 59 -41.86 -25.41 -10.54
C GLY A 59 -42.56 -26.63 -9.99
N ARG A 60 -42.21 -27.82 -10.47
CA ARG A 60 -42.87 -29.07 -10.07
C ARG A 60 -42.31 -29.68 -8.79
N TYR A 61 -41.02 -29.48 -8.53
CA TYR A 61 -40.31 -30.08 -7.41
C TYR A 61 -40.25 -29.17 -6.17
N ALA A 62 -40.34 -29.79 -4.99
CA ALA A 62 -40.23 -29.08 -3.72
C ALA A 62 -38.80 -28.55 -3.50
N GLU A 63 -38.65 -27.53 -2.65
CA GLU A 63 -37.36 -26.88 -2.42
C GLU A 63 -36.30 -27.85 -1.90
N SER A 64 -36.71 -28.77 -1.02
CA SER A 64 -35.86 -29.81 -0.47
C SER A 64 -35.23 -30.71 -1.53
N VAL A 65 -35.95 -30.97 -2.63
CA VAL A 65 -35.55 -31.95 -3.67
C VAL A 65 -34.42 -31.41 -4.53
N TRP A 66 -34.51 -30.17 -5.02
CA TRP A 66 -33.39 -29.60 -5.77
C TRP A 66 -32.26 -29.15 -4.83
N THR A 67 -32.56 -28.77 -3.57
CA THR A 67 -31.52 -28.35 -2.62
C THR A 67 -30.56 -29.49 -2.27
N MET A 68 -31.05 -30.73 -2.14
CA MET A 68 -30.16 -31.87 -1.86
C MET A 68 -29.17 -32.18 -2.99
N HIS A 69 -29.53 -31.88 -4.24
CA HIS A 69 -28.67 -32.13 -5.42
C HIS A 69 -27.72 -30.98 -5.72
N PHE A 70 -28.17 -29.73 -5.57
CA PHE A 70 -27.43 -28.55 -6.05
C PHE A 70 -26.99 -27.59 -4.94
N GLY A 71 -27.49 -27.75 -3.71
CA GLY A 71 -27.18 -26.94 -2.54
C GLY A 71 -27.75 -25.51 -2.57
N THR A 72 -27.59 -24.79 -3.69
CA THR A 72 -28.07 -23.41 -3.86
C THR A 72 -28.86 -23.26 -5.15
N PHE A 73 -29.86 -22.37 -5.15
CA PHE A 73 -30.67 -22.10 -6.33
C PHE A 73 -29.86 -21.54 -7.51
N HIS A 74 -28.75 -20.85 -7.21
CA HIS A 74 -27.86 -20.34 -8.24
C HIS A 74 -27.06 -21.46 -8.93
N GLU A 75 -26.62 -22.47 -8.18
CA GLU A 75 -25.99 -23.66 -8.76
C GLU A 75 -26.99 -24.47 -9.57
N PHE A 76 -28.23 -24.58 -9.10
CA PHE A 76 -29.30 -25.25 -9.82
C PHE A 76 -29.55 -24.63 -11.21
N LYS A 77 -29.69 -23.29 -11.29
CA LYS A 77 -29.83 -22.59 -12.58
C LYS A 77 -28.61 -22.74 -13.50
N ARG A 78 -27.42 -22.81 -12.92
CA ARG A 78 -26.17 -22.94 -13.66
C ARG A 78 -26.02 -24.34 -14.25
N GLN A 79 -26.28 -25.39 -13.49
CA GLN A 79 -26.26 -26.76 -14.03
C GLN A 79 -27.37 -26.99 -15.06
N ALA A 80 -28.49 -26.27 -14.95
CA ALA A 80 -29.52 -26.23 -15.97
C ALA A 80 -29.13 -25.43 -17.23
N GLY A 81 -28.00 -24.72 -17.25
CA GLY A 81 -27.57 -23.92 -18.41
C GLY A 81 -28.38 -22.63 -18.64
N ILE A 82 -29.19 -22.21 -17.67
CA ILE A 82 -30.04 -21.01 -17.74
C ILE A 82 -29.23 -19.74 -17.44
N THR A 83 -28.17 -19.87 -16.65
CA THR A 83 -27.22 -18.79 -16.37
C THR A 83 -25.84 -19.18 -16.88
N GLY A 84 -25.03 -18.20 -17.28
CA GLY A 84 -23.65 -18.41 -17.73
C GLY A 84 -22.82 -19.27 -16.77
N SER A 85 -21.82 -19.96 -17.33
CA SER A 85 -20.92 -20.79 -16.54
C SER A 85 -20.15 -19.94 -15.53
N ARG A 86 -19.54 -20.57 -14.51
CA ARG A 86 -18.70 -19.86 -13.52
C ARG A 86 -17.57 -19.08 -14.21
N GLN A 87 -17.03 -19.63 -15.30
CA GLN A 87 -15.95 -19.00 -16.08
C GLN A 87 -16.45 -17.78 -16.85
N VAL A 88 -17.62 -17.86 -17.48
CA VAL A 88 -18.25 -16.72 -18.17
C VAL A 88 -18.60 -15.61 -17.17
N GLY A 89 -19.21 -15.95 -16.03
CA GLY A 89 -19.51 -14.96 -14.98
C GLY A 89 -18.27 -14.34 -14.34
N ALA A 90 -17.14 -15.07 -14.28
CA ALA A 90 -15.86 -14.49 -13.86
C ALA A 90 -15.31 -13.53 -14.92
N MET A 91 -15.42 -13.87 -16.21
CA MET A 91 -15.01 -13.03 -17.32
C MET A 91 -15.89 -11.76 -17.43
N GLU A 92 -17.21 -11.88 -17.29
CA GLU A 92 -18.13 -10.74 -17.26
C GLU A 92 -17.85 -9.80 -16.09
N LYS A 93 -17.55 -10.34 -14.89
CA LYS A 93 -17.11 -9.52 -13.76
C LYS A 93 -15.78 -8.84 -14.02
N ALA A 94 -14.85 -9.50 -14.72
CA ALA A 94 -13.60 -8.88 -15.13
C ALA A 94 -13.85 -7.77 -16.15
N ILE A 95 -14.74 -7.96 -17.13
CA ILE A 95 -15.13 -6.95 -18.14
C ILE A 95 -15.83 -5.76 -17.49
N ALA A 96 -16.79 -5.99 -16.59
CA ALA A 96 -17.45 -4.94 -15.82
C ALA A 96 -16.45 -4.16 -14.95
N LYS A 97 -15.45 -4.86 -14.39
CA LYS A 97 -14.33 -4.23 -13.71
C LYS A 97 -13.50 -3.38 -14.69
N HIS A 98 -13.20 -3.85 -15.90
CA HIS A 98 -12.49 -3.09 -16.94
C HIS A 98 -13.21 -1.80 -17.36
N ALA A 99 -14.54 -1.84 -17.50
CA ALA A 99 -15.34 -0.65 -17.80
C ALA A 99 -15.29 0.39 -16.65
N SER A 100 -14.93 -0.02 -15.43
CA SER A 100 -14.77 0.88 -14.28
C SER A 100 -13.36 1.48 -14.14
N VAL A 101 -12.39 1.19 -15.03
CA VAL A 101 -10.95 1.51 -14.84
C VAL A 101 -10.55 2.95 -15.19
N ASP A 102 -11.41 3.73 -15.84
CA ASP A 102 -11.04 5.08 -16.36
C ASP A 102 -10.53 6.05 -15.28
N HIS A 103 -10.95 5.86 -14.03
CA HIS A 103 -10.46 6.67 -12.93
C HIS A 103 -8.99 6.37 -12.55
N TYR A 104 -8.53 5.11 -12.63
CA TYR A 104 -7.13 4.79 -12.38
C TYR A 104 -6.23 5.36 -13.47
N LYS A 105 -6.70 5.42 -14.72
CA LYS A 105 -5.94 6.02 -15.83
C LYS A 105 -5.69 7.51 -15.60
N ARG A 106 -6.74 8.28 -15.28
CA ARG A 106 -6.61 9.70 -14.94
C ARG A 106 -5.67 9.93 -13.76
N MET A 107 -5.74 9.06 -12.76
CA MET A 107 -4.91 9.16 -11.58
C MET A 107 -3.45 8.75 -11.86
N ASN A 108 -3.20 7.76 -12.73
CA ASN A 108 -1.87 7.44 -13.25
C ASN A 108 -1.28 8.63 -14.03
N GLU A 109 -2.09 9.30 -14.86
CA GLU A 109 -1.69 10.51 -15.59
C GLU A 109 -1.30 11.63 -14.61
N GLU A 110 -2.17 11.98 -13.66
CA GLU A 110 -1.89 12.98 -12.61
C GLU A 110 -0.57 12.65 -11.89
N ARG A 111 -0.40 11.41 -11.41
CA ARG A 111 0.83 10.99 -10.71
C ARG A 111 2.10 11.21 -11.53
N ARG A 112 2.06 10.87 -12.83
CA ARG A 112 3.22 10.98 -13.72
C ARG A 112 3.58 12.43 -14.04
N GLU A 113 2.61 13.34 -14.09
CA GLU A 113 2.84 14.77 -14.32
C GLU A 113 3.71 15.45 -13.24
N TRP A 114 3.74 14.89 -12.03
CA TRP A 114 4.56 15.43 -10.93
C TRP A 114 6.02 14.94 -10.97
N GLY A 115 6.41 14.03 -11.86
CA GLY A 115 7.74 13.40 -11.84
C GLY A 115 8.92 14.35 -12.03
N ASP A 116 8.71 15.47 -12.72
CA ASP A 116 9.76 16.42 -13.10
C ASP A 116 9.38 17.89 -12.86
N LYS A 117 8.22 18.15 -12.26
CA LYS A 117 7.58 19.48 -12.19
C LYS A 117 8.42 20.54 -11.46
N TYR A 118 9.16 20.14 -10.44
CA TYR A 118 10.03 20.98 -9.62
C TYR A 118 11.50 20.56 -9.76
N THR A 119 11.91 20.14 -10.96
CA THR A 119 13.32 19.88 -11.24
C THR A 119 14.14 21.15 -11.04
N ARG A 120 15.24 21.04 -10.29
CA ARG A 120 16.17 22.14 -10.07
C ARG A 120 17.56 21.68 -10.48
N ASP A 121 18.01 22.20 -11.61
CA ASP A 121 19.35 21.91 -12.09
C ASP A 121 20.28 23.11 -11.91
N ASN A 122 21.57 22.81 -11.78
CA ASN A 122 22.63 23.80 -11.79
C ASN A 122 23.85 23.23 -12.53
N LYS A 123 24.79 24.09 -12.92
CA LYS A 123 25.94 23.69 -13.75
C LYS A 123 27.12 23.11 -12.95
N ALA A 124 26.96 22.85 -11.65
CA ALA A 124 28.05 22.31 -10.85
C ALA A 124 28.41 20.91 -11.32
N ARG A 125 29.72 20.64 -11.43
CA ARG A 125 30.23 19.32 -11.82
C ARG A 125 29.90 18.27 -10.76
N PHE A 126 30.17 18.59 -9.50
CA PHE A 126 29.89 17.70 -8.39
C PHE A 126 28.50 17.98 -7.84
N LYS A 127 27.71 16.92 -7.70
CA LYS A 127 26.35 16.95 -7.19
C LYS A 127 26.24 16.13 -5.92
N THR A 128 25.38 16.54 -5.02
CA THR A 128 25.14 15.85 -3.75
C THR A 128 23.66 15.54 -3.59
N ILE A 129 23.35 14.30 -3.24
CA ILE A 129 22.00 13.85 -2.88
C ILE A 129 21.98 13.46 -1.41
N LEU A 130 21.00 13.96 -0.65
CA LEU A 130 20.65 13.44 0.66
C LEU A 130 19.53 12.41 0.50
N LEU A 131 19.79 11.16 0.92
CA LEU A 131 18.94 10.00 0.70
C LEU A 131 18.39 9.51 2.03
N CYS A 132 17.06 9.43 2.15
CA CYS A 132 16.39 8.86 3.32
C CYS A 132 15.18 8.04 2.90
N SER A 133 14.78 7.06 3.71
CA SER A 133 13.73 6.10 3.37
C SER A 133 13.00 5.65 4.63
N ASP A 134 11.79 5.11 4.46
CA ASP A 134 11.04 4.42 5.52
C ASP A 134 10.91 5.32 6.77
N LEU A 135 10.37 6.53 6.56
CA LEU A 135 10.24 7.55 7.62
C LEU A 135 8.98 7.35 8.47
N HIS A 136 7.93 6.79 7.88
CA HIS A 136 6.70 6.37 8.57
C HIS A 136 6.06 7.48 9.43
N ASP A 137 5.83 8.65 8.86
CA ASP A 137 5.06 9.76 9.43
C ASP A 137 5.40 10.09 10.92
N ILE A 138 4.45 9.91 11.85
CA ILE A 138 4.60 10.19 13.28
C ILE A 138 5.44 9.13 14.00
N GLU A 139 5.66 7.97 13.36
CA GLU A 139 6.54 6.92 13.87
C GLU A 139 8.01 7.24 13.64
N ILE A 140 8.35 8.32 12.92
CA ILE A 140 9.74 8.74 12.72
C ILE A 140 10.50 8.83 14.06
N ASP A 141 11.77 8.40 14.07
CA ASP A 141 12.64 8.58 15.22
C ASP A 141 13.03 10.07 15.34
N PRO A 142 12.68 10.77 16.44
CA PRO A 142 12.97 12.20 16.56
C PRO A 142 14.47 12.53 16.49
N PHE A 143 15.34 11.64 17.00
CA PHE A 143 16.79 11.83 16.92
C PHE A 143 17.27 11.73 15.48
N PHE A 144 16.78 10.74 14.75
CA PHE A 144 17.05 10.59 13.32
C PHE A 144 16.65 11.86 12.56
N LEU A 145 15.42 12.32 12.76
CA LEU A 145 14.88 13.50 12.07
C LEU A 145 15.71 14.75 12.35
N ARG A 146 16.10 14.98 13.61
CA ARG A 146 16.96 16.11 13.99
C ARG A 146 18.31 16.06 13.29
N VAL A 147 18.96 14.90 13.26
CA VAL A 147 20.26 14.73 12.59
C VAL A 147 20.11 14.91 11.07
N LEU A 148 19.04 14.39 10.47
CA LEU A 148 18.74 14.55 9.04
C LEU A 148 18.56 16.02 8.66
N ILE A 149 17.72 16.77 9.38
CA ILE A 149 17.44 18.20 9.11
C ILE A 149 18.71 19.04 9.28
N ASP A 150 19.48 18.84 10.36
CA ASP A 150 20.74 19.56 10.55
C ASP A 150 21.76 19.23 9.45
N THR A 151 21.75 17.98 8.96
CA THR A 151 22.59 17.59 7.81
C THR A 151 22.15 18.30 6.53
N ALA A 152 20.86 18.30 6.21
CA ALA A 152 20.31 19.03 5.06
C ALA A 152 20.69 20.51 5.12
N LYS A 153 20.54 21.14 6.30
CA LYS A 153 20.90 22.54 6.54
C LYS A 153 22.39 22.83 6.28
N ARG A 154 23.28 21.95 6.73
CA ARG A 154 24.74 22.16 6.58
C ARG A 154 25.24 21.86 5.17
N VAL A 155 24.71 20.80 4.56
CA VAL A 155 25.20 20.29 3.27
C VAL A 155 24.61 21.08 2.10
N GLN A 156 23.36 21.57 2.21
CA GLN A 156 22.62 22.18 1.10
C GLN A 156 22.69 21.31 -0.16
N PRO A 157 22.20 20.06 -0.11
CA PRO A 157 22.35 19.12 -1.22
C PRO A 157 21.59 19.62 -2.46
N ASP A 158 22.01 19.18 -3.64
CA ASP A 158 21.27 19.45 -4.89
C ASP A 158 19.88 18.81 -4.85
N VAL A 159 19.79 17.61 -4.26
CA VAL A 159 18.56 16.81 -4.14
C VAL A 159 18.40 16.25 -2.72
N VAL A 160 17.20 16.32 -2.16
CA VAL A 160 16.74 15.40 -1.10
C VAL A 160 15.84 14.36 -1.76
N SER A 161 16.23 13.09 -1.69
CA SER A 161 15.49 11.98 -2.27
C SER A 161 14.89 11.14 -1.15
N PHE A 162 13.56 11.12 -1.08
CA PHE A 162 12.75 10.28 -0.22
C PHE A 162 12.51 8.96 -0.95
N VAL A 163 13.23 7.91 -0.57
CA VAL A 163 13.30 6.61 -1.27
C VAL A 163 12.14 5.69 -0.87
N GLY A 164 10.93 6.25 -0.76
CA GLY A 164 9.67 5.55 -0.47
C GLY A 164 9.34 5.37 1.01
N ASP A 165 8.08 4.99 1.25
CA ASP A 165 7.49 4.67 2.55
C ASP A 165 7.67 5.81 3.58
N ILE A 166 7.27 7.02 3.18
CA ILE A 166 7.26 8.19 4.06
C ILE A 166 6.01 8.22 4.91
N PHE A 167 4.88 7.75 4.37
CA PHE A 167 3.63 7.61 5.09
C PHE A 167 3.46 6.15 5.52
N ASP A 168 3.33 5.85 6.82
CA ASP A 168 3.14 4.46 7.28
C ASP A 168 1.71 4.00 7.00
N LEU A 169 0.76 4.80 7.47
CA LEU A 169 -0.67 4.60 7.35
C LEU A 169 -1.07 3.10 7.42
N PRO A 170 -0.79 2.44 8.57
CA PRO A 170 -1.00 1.02 8.75
C PRO A 170 -2.49 0.64 8.64
N GLU A 171 -3.40 1.60 8.75
CA GLU A 171 -4.86 1.47 8.58
C GLU A 171 -5.24 0.95 7.19
N PHE A 172 -4.43 1.25 6.17
CA PHE A 172 -4.62 0.72 4.81
C PHE A 172 -3.84 -0.58 4.57
N GLY A 173 -3.09 -1.05 5.57
CA GLY A 173 -2.24 -2.23 5.49
C GLY A 173 -2.97 -3.55 5.65
N LYS A 174 -2.19 -4.63 5.66
CA LYS A 174 -2.69 -6.00 5.94
C LYS A 174 -2.82 -6.31 7.44
N TYR A 175 -2.29 -5.43 8.29
CA TYR A 175 -2.21 -5.65 9.73
C TYR A 175 -3.51 -5.17 10.38
N GLY A 176 -4.01 -5.91 11.38
CA GLY A 176 -5.17 -5.49 12.15
C GLY A 176 -4.78 -4.33 13.07
N VAL A 177 -5.16 -3.11 12.70
CA VAL A 177 -5.05 -1.92 13.56
C VAL A 177 -6.41 -1.64 14.16
N ASP A 178 -6.47 -1.30 15.44
CA ASP A 178 -7.72 -0.92 16.11
C ASP A 178 -8.30 0.36 15.47
N PRO A 179 -9.52 0.33 14.91
CA PRO A 179 -10.14 1.51 14.29
C PRO A 179 -10.28 2.72 15.22
N ARG A 180 -10.23 2.52 16.54
CA ARG A 180 -10.29 3.59 17.54
C ARG A 180 -8.99 4.39 17.66
N GLU A 181 -7.88 3.81 17.19
CA GLU A 181 -6.54 4.41 17.23
C GLU A 181 -6.16 5.06 15.89
N TRP A 182 -7.06 5.07 14.90
CA TRP A 182 -6.81 5.64 13.59
C TRP A 182 -6.65 7.16 13.65
N ASP A 183 -5.53 7.65 13.12
CA ASP A 183 -5.27 9.08 12.94
C ASP A 183 -4.59 9.37 11.60
N VAL A 184 -5.24 8.92 10.52
CA VAL A 184 -4.75 9.09 9.14
C VAL A 184 -4.43 10.56 8.82
N VAL A 185 -5.31 11.48 9.22
CA VAL A 185 -5.13 12.91 8.95
C VAL A 185 -3.99 13.49 9.78
N GLY A 186 -3.86 13.13 11.06
CA GLY A 186 -2.75 13.57 11.90
C GLY A 186 -1.40 13.05 11.39
N ARG A 187 -1.33 11.80 10.93
CA ARG A 187 -0.14 11.21 10.30
C ARG A 187 0.30 11.96 9.04
N ILE A 188 -0.63 12.24 8.13
CA ILE A 188 -0.33 13.02 6.90
C ILE A 188 0.14 14.44 7.27
N LYS A 189 -0.58 15.13 8.16
CA LYS A 189 -0.19 16.46 8.64
C LYS A 189 1.17 16.45 9.33
N PHE A 190 1.52 15.37 10.03
CA PHE A 190 2.82 15.22 10.66
C PHE A 190 3.92 15.17 9.60
N ALA A 191 3.77 14.36 8.55
CA ALA A 191 4.74 14.32 7.46
C ALA A 191 4.95 15.70 6.83
N HIS A 192 3.87 16.44 6.59
CA HIS A 192 3.96 17.79 6.02
C HIS A 192 4.68 18.77 6.97
N THR A 193 4.21 18.87 8.21
CA THR A 193 4.63 19.94 9.13
C THR A 193 5.91 19.63 9.89
N LYS A 194 6.29 18.36 10.03
CA LYS A 194 7.46 17.92 10.82
C LYS A 194 8.57 17.33 9.98
N ILE A 195 8.29 16.84 8.78
CA ILE A 195 9.31 16.29 7.88
C ILE A 195 9.55 17.26 6.71
N PHE A 196 8.55 17.49 5.86
CA PHE A 196 8.75 18.23 4.61
C PHE A 196 8.99 19.73 4.84
N ALA A 197 8.17 20.40 5.64
CA ALA A 197 8.32 21.83 5.91
C ALA A 197 9.70 22.17 6.52
N PRO A 198 10.19 21.46 7.57
CA PRO A 198 11.51 21.75 8.13
C PRO A 198 12.67 21.44 7.17
N ILE A 199 12.56 20.41 6.33
CA ILE A 199 13.58 20.12 5.30
C ILE A 199 13.60 21.24 4.25
N ARG A 200 12.43 21.65 3.76
CA ARG A 200 12.30 22.75 2.79
C ARG A 200 12.83 24.07 3.36
N GLU A 201 12.57 24.37 4.64
CA GLU A 201 13.13 25.54 5.33
C GLU A 201 14.65 25.43 5.49
N ALA A 202 15.16 24.25 5.84
CA ALA A 202 16.58 24.00 6.05
C ALA A 202 17.41 24.14 4.77
N CYS A 203 16.87 23.70 3.63
CA CYS A 203 17.54 23.76 2.32
C CYS A 203 16.59 24.25 1.21
N PRO A 204 16.27 25.56 1.16
CA PRO A 204 15.23 26.10 0.29
C PRO A 204 15.58 26.01 -1.20
N GLY A 205 16.86 25.90 -1.55
CA GLY A 205 17.37 25.77 -2.93
C GLY A 205 17.30 24.35 -3.49
N THR A 206 17.14 23.34 -2.65
CA THR A 206 17.25 21.93 -3.01
C THR A 206 16.03 21.38 -3.76
N GLN A 207 16.23 20.48 -4.72
CA GLN A 207 15.14 19.69 -5.31
C GLN A 207 14.69 18.61 -4.31
N MET A 208 13.39 18.38 -4.17
CA MET A 208 12.86 17.31 -3.33
C MET A 208 12.14 16.29 -4.19
N ASP A 209 12.54 15.02 -4.12
CA ASP A 209 11.92 13.93 -4.88
C ASP A 209 11.33 12.90 -3.93
N LEU A 210 10.05 12.60 -4.10
CA LEU A 210 9.37 11.50 -3.43
C LEU A 210 9.20 10.33 -4.40
N ILE A 211 9.93 9.25 -4.17
CA ILE A 211 9.76 8.01 -4.91
C ILE A 211 8.62 7.23 -4.27
N GLU A 212 7.63 6.81 -5.06
CA GLU A 212 6.50 6.05 -4.53
C GLU A 212 6.94 4.65 -4.06
N GLY A 213 6.83 4.43 -2.75
CA GLY A 213 6.96 3.12 -2.12
C GLY A 213 5.64 2.33 -2.11
N ASN A 214 5.63 1.17 -1.46
CA ASN A 214 4.41 0.38 -1.36
C ASN A 214 3.35 1.00 -0.44
N HIS A 215 3.73 1.85 0.51
CA HIS A 215 2.77 2.50 1.39
C HIS A 215 2.01 3.63 0.68
N GLU A 216 2.70 4.51 -0.05
CA GLU A 216 2.06 5.54 -0.86
C GLU A 216 1.15 4.92 -1.92
N HIS A 217 1.64 3.91 -2.64
CA HIS A 217 0.84 3.22 -3.65
C HIS A 217 -0.44 2.62 -3.06
N ARG A 218 -0.36 2.05 -1.86
CA ARG A 218 -1.50 1.45 -1.14
C ARG A 218 -2.52 2.52 -0.77
N LEU A 219 -2.09 3.65 -0.19
CA LEU A 219 -2.96 4.78 0.12
C LEU A 219 -3.71 5.25 -1.13
N LEU A 220 -2.97 5.55 -2.19
CA LEU A 220 -3.50 6.05 -3.44
C LEU A 220 -4.50 5.08 -4.07
N ARG A 221 -4.18 3.78 -4.07
CA ARG A 221 -5.08 2.75 -4.57
C ARG A 221 -6.37 2.64 -3.76
N HIS A 222 -6.30 2.71 -2.43
CA HIS A 222 -7.50 2.71 -1.59
C HIS A 222 -8.41 3.92 -1.86
N LEU A 223 -7.83 5.09 -2.13
CA LEU A 223 -8.58 6.29 -2.52
C LEU A 223 -9.23 6.13 -3.90
N ALA A 224 -8.54 5.49 -4.85
CA ALA A 224 -9.10 5.19 -6.16
C ALA A 224 -10.31 4.24 -6.07
N ASP A 225 -10.22 3.23 -5.20
CA ASP A 225 -11.24 2.19 -4.98
C ASP A 225 -12.49 2.71 -4.25
N ALA A 226 -12.45 3.91 -3.65
CA ALA A 226 -13.60 4.52 -2.98
C ALA A 226 -14.77 4.74 -3.96
N THR A 227 -16.00 4.77 -3.43
CA THR A 227 -17.20 4.98 -4.27
C THR A 227 -17.09 6.31 -5.03
N PRO A 228 -17.61 6.44 -6.26
CA PRO A 228 -17.55 7.69 -7.02
C PRO A 228 -18.12 8.90 -6.25
N ALA A 229 -19.17 8.67 -5.45
CA ALA A 229 -19.74 9.69 -4.56
C ALA A 229 -18.79 10.10 -3.44
N LEU A 230 -18.09 9.14 -2.81
CA LEU A 230 -17.10 9.44 -1.77
C LEU A 230 -15.88 10.15 -2.37
N ARG A 231 -15.45 9.77 -3.57
CA ARG A 231 -14.38 10.48 -4.30
C ARG A 231 -14.77 11.90 -4.69
N ALA A 232 -15.99 12.10 -5.19
CA ALA A 232 -16.49 13.43 -5.49
C ALA A 232 -16.61 14.28 -4.21
N VAL A 233 -17.04 13.72 -3.08
CA VAL A 233 -17.07 14.45 -1.80
C VAL A 233 -15.65 14.73 -1.26
N LEU A 234 -14.68 13.83 -1.42
CA LEU A 234 -13.28 14.05 -1.02
C LEU A 234 -12.58 15.07 -1.94
N SER A 235 -12.89 15.05 -3.24
CA SER A 235 -12.38 15.99 -4.24
C SER A 235 -13.04 17.37 -4.12
N ASP A 236 -14.37 17.42 -4.09
CA ASP A 236 -15.16 18.66 -4.23
C ASP A 236 -15.43 19.33 -2.87
N LEU A 237 -15.62 18.57 -1.79
CA LEU A 237 -15.91 19.13 -0.46
C LEU A 237 -14.63 19.41 0.35
N HIS A 238 -13.54 18.69 0.07
CA HIS A 238 -12.25 18.82 0.80
C HIS A 238 -11.07 19.27 -0.08
N GLY A 239 -11.27 19.40 -1.41
CA GLY A 239 -10.21 19.84 -2.31
C GLY A 239 -8.98 18.92 -2.36
N MET A 240 -9.13 17.64 -1.99
CA MET A 240 -8.03 16.73 -1.68
C MET A 240 -7.51 16.05 -2.96
N THR A 241 -6.63 16.73 -3.69
CA THR A 241 -5.87 16.19 -4.83
C THR A 241 -4.67 15.36 -4.34
N ILE A 242 -4.04 14.55 -5.21
CA ILE A 242 -2.80 13.83 -4.85
C ILE A 242 -1.73 14.83 -4.39
N SER A 243 -1.65 15.98 -5.08
CA SER A 243 -0.71 17.04 -4.75
C SER A 243 -0.89 17.59 -3.34
N LYS A 244 -2.13 17.80 -2.88
CA LYS A 244 -2.39 18.26 -1.52
C LYS A 244 -2.26 17.15 -0.49
N LEU A 245 -2.60 15.91 -0.85
CA LEU A 245 -2.50 14.76 0.04
C LEU A 245 -1.05 14.45 0.40
N LEU A 246 -0.14 14.52 -0.58
CA LEU A 246 1.28 14.21 -0.41
C LEU A 246 2.14 15.46 -0.19
N GLY A 247 1.55 16.66 -0.20
CA GLY A 247 2.26 17.93 0.00
C GLY A 247 3.14 18.35 -1.19
N LEU A 248 2.91 17.81 -2.39
CA LEU A 248 3.77 18.00 -3.56
C LEU A 248 3.86 19.47 -3.99
N GLU A 249 2.73 20.17 -4.03
CA GLU A 249 2.70 21.57 -4.44
C GLU A 249 3.19 22.50 -3.33
N GLU A 250 2.78 22.24 -2.08
CA GLU A 250 3.15 23.05 -0.91
C GLU A 250 4.66 23.05 -0.65
N PHE A 251 5.32 21.91 -0.85
CA PHE A 251 6.74 21.75 -0.60
C PHE A 251 7.58 21.65 -1.88
N GLU A 252 6.99 21.91 -3.05
CA GLU A 252 7.63 21.87 -4.36
C GLU A 252 8.42 20.56 -4.57
N MET A 253 7.71 19.44 -4.45
CA MET A 253 8.28 18.09 -4.55
C MET A 253 7.88 17.42 -5.85
N ASN A 254 8.85 16.75 -6.48
CA ASN A 254 8.57 15.81 -7.55
C ASN A 254 8.03 14.51 -6.96
N TYR A 255 7.13 13.85 -7.70
CA TYR A 255 6.60 12.55 -7.32
C TYR A 255 6.89 11.50 -8.40
N VAL A 256 7.76 10.55 -8.08
CA VAL A 256 8.25 9.53 -9.01
C VAL A 256 7.40 8.28 -8.86
N ALA A 257 6.39 8.16 -9.72
CA ALA A 257 5.35 7.14 -9.64
C ALA A 257 4.97 6.59 -11.03
N GLN A 258 5.81 5.70 -11.57
CA GLN A 258 5.64 5.08 -12.89
C GLN A 258 4.65 3.90 -12.90
N ALA A 259 4.48 3.26 -11.74
CA ALA A 259 3.64 2.09 -11.53
C ALA A 259 2.22 2.26 -12.07
N ASP A 260 1.71 1.25 -12.77
CA ASP A 260 0.33 1.24 -13.22
C ASP A 260 -0.63 0.75 -12.13
N MET A 261 -1.52 1.63 -11.66
CA MET A 261 -2.55 1.26 -10.68
C MET A 261 -3.62 0.29 -11.21
N THR A 262 -3.72 0.09 -12.53
CA THR A 262 -4.69 -0.84 -13.12
C THR A 262 -4.35 -2.32 -12.88
N ALA A 263 -3.13 -2.64 -12.40
CA ALA A 263 -2.74 -4.00 -12.04
C ALA A 263 -3.74 -4.65 -11.08
N PHE A 264 -4.18 -5.88 -11.36
CA PHE A 264 -5.34 -6.49 -10.69
C PHE A 264 -4.98 -7.44 -9.56
N THR A 265 -3.88 -8.18 -9.70
CA THR A 265 -3.42 -9.11 -8.67
C THR A 265 -2.39 -8.43 -7.79
N LYS A 266 -2.31 -8.84 -6.52
CA LYS A 266 -1.27 -8.34 -5.61
C LYS A 266 0.14 -8.53 -6.19
N SER A 267 0.38 -9.65 -6.88
CA SER A 267 1.68 -9.91 -7.52
C SER A 267 1.97 -8.91 -8.62
N ASP A 268 0.99 -8.55 -9.43
CA ASP A 268 1.19 -7.59 -10.53
C ASP A 268 1.34 -6.18 -9.98
N THR A 269 0.54 -5.81 -8.96
CA THR A 269 0.74 -4.55 -8.23
C THR A 269 2.16 -4.44 -7.70
N THR A 270 2.67 -5.48 -7.03
CA THR A 270 4.06 -5.48 -6.53
C THR A 270 5.10 -5.37 -7.64
N LYS A 271 4.84 -5.91 -8.85
CA LYS A 271 5.73 -5.71 -10.01
C LYS A 271 5.65 -4.28 -10.53
N GLU A 272 4.45 -3.68 -10.55
CA GLU A 272 4.27 -2.31 -11.00
C GLU A 272 4.97 -1.30 -10.10
N VAL A 273 4.82 -1.41 -8.77
CA VAL A 273 5.50 -0.49 -7.82
C VAL A 273 7.03 -0.60 -7.94
N LYS A 274 7.55 -1.75 -8.35
CA LYS A 274 8.98 -1.93 -8.64
C LYS A 274 9.47 -1.18 -9.88
N ASN A 275 8.59 -0.59 -10.68
CA ASN A 275 8.99 0.30 -11.76
C ASN A 275 9.23 1.75 -11.27
N ASN A 276 8.97 2.05 -10.00
CA ASN A 276 9.21 3.39 -9.43
C ASN A 276 10.68 3.56 -9.06
N TYR A 277 11.42 4.29 -9.89
CA TYR A 277 12.80 4.66 -9.63
C TYR A 277 13.18 5.97 -10.28
N ARG A 278 14.25 6.58 -9.78
CA ARG A 278 14.84 7.79 -10.33
C ARG A 278 16.31 7.57 -10.62
N ILE A 279 16.73 7.94 -11.82
CA ILE A 279 18.14 8.01 -12.20
C ILE A 279 18.55 9.48 -12.16
N TYR A 280 19.62 9.76 -11.42
CA TYR A 280 20.19 11.09 -11.27
C TYR A 280 21.47 11.21 -12.11
N TRP A 281 21.50 12.21 -12.98
CA TRP A 281 22.64 12.58 -13.83
C TRP A 281 23.29 11.41 -14.59
N ASP A 282 22.48 10.41 -14.99
CA ASP A 282 22.90 9.18 -15.66
C ASP A 282 24.00 8.39 -14.91
N ALA A 283 24.07 8.56 -13.59
CA ALA A 283 25.15 7.99 -12.76
C ALA A 283 24.64 7.25 -11.52
N PHE A 284 23.47 7.61 -11.00
CA PHE A 284 23.03 7.15 -9.68
C PHE A 284 21.55 6.79 -9.67
N LEU A 285 21.22 5.60 -9.17
CA LEU A 285 19.87 5.07 -9.11
C LEU A 285 19.34 5.11 -7.67
N ALA A 286 18.21 5.77 -7.47
CA ALA A 286 17.43 5.66 -6.23
C ALA A 286 16.16 4.85 -6.51
N HIS A 287 15.90 3.86 -5.68
CA HIS A 287 14.81 2.90 -5.89
C HIS A 287 14.30 2.37 -4.55
N HIS A 288 13.00 2.20 -4.33
CA HIS A 288 12.53 1.71 -3.03
C HIS A 288 12.94 0.24 -2.73
N PHE A 289 12.80 -0.68 -3.70
CA PHE A 289 13.11 -2.11 -3.54
C PHE A 289 14.56 -2.53 -3.87
N PRO A 290 15.12 -3.54 -3.19
CA PRO A 290 16.53 -3.97 -3.33
C PRO A 290 16.90 -4.67 -4.63
N HIS A 291 15.93 -5.19 -5.38
CA HIS A 291 16.21 -5.86 -6.64
C HIS A 291 16.88 -4.94 -7.67
N ALA A 292 16.71 -3.63 -7.51
CA ALA A 292 17.23 -2.58 -8.37
C ALA A 292 18.77 -2.55 -8.43
N ARG A 293 19.46 -3.15 -7.45
CA ARG A 293 20.92 -3.34 -7.51
C ARG A 293 21.38 -4.10 -8.75
N HIS A 294 20.49 -4.88 -9.35
CA HIS A 294 20.76 -5.64 -10.58
C HIS A 294 20.51 -4.83 -11.86
N MET A 295 20.16 -3.53 -11.76
CA MET A 295 19.94 -2.64 -12.90
C MET A 295 21.23 -2.01 -13.46
N GLY A 296 22.40 -2.35 -12.89
CA GLY A 296 23.71 -2.01 -13.47
C GLY A 296 24.20 -0.58 -13.20
N LEU A 297 23.61 0.11 -12.23
CA LEU A 297 23.97 1.46 -11.78
C LEU A 297 24.38 1.46 -10.30
N PRO A 298 25.32 2.32 -9.89
CA PRO A 298 25.49 2.70 -8.49
C PRO A 298 24.19 3.27 -7.93
N GLY A 299 23.92 3.08 -6.64
CA GLY A 299 22.64 3.52 -6.11
C GLY A 299 22.29 3.03 -4.72
N VAL A 300 21.04 3.32 -4.35
CA VAL A 300 20.48 2.95 -3.05
C VAL A 300 19.06 2.40 -3.12
N ASN A 301 18.67 1.68 -2.07
CA ASN A 301 17.27 1.36 -1.82
C ASN A 301 16.82 1.43 -0.36
N GLY A 302 15.51 1.40 -0.13
CA GLY A 302 14.86 1.34 1.19
C GLY A 302 14.23 -0.01 1.50
N HIS A 303 13.00 0.01 2.05
CA HIS A 303 12.02 -1.08 2.14
C HIS A 303 12.26 -2.13 3.23
N HIS A 304 13.49 -2.58 3.45
CA HIS A 304 13.78 -3.67 4.40
C HIS A 304 14.25 -3.18 5.78
N HIS A 305 14.44 -1.87 5.95
CA HIS A 305 14.83 -1.22 7.21
C HIS A 305 16.15 -1.77 7.76
N LYS A 306 17.02 -2.26 6.87
CA LYS A 306 18.27 -2.94 7.22
C LYS A 306 19.37 -2.44 6.31
N HIS A 307 20.36 -1.78 6.92
CA HIS A 307 21.53 -1.37 6.17
C HIS A 307 22.33 -2.58 5.65
N GLU A 308 22.55 -2.62 4.34
CA GLU A 308 23.38 -3.62 3.65
C GLU A 308 24.15 -2.94 2.51
N VAL A 309 25.41 -3.30 2.33
CA VAL A 309 26.27 -2.78 1.25
C VAL A 309 26.74 -3.93 0.39
N TRP A 310 26.61 -3.78 -0.93
CA TRP A 310 27.15 -4.74 -1.90
C TRP A 310 28.21 -4.07 -2.76
N PRO A 311 29.43 -4.64 -2.83
CA PRO A 311 30.38 -4.29 -3.87
C PRO A 311 29.89 -4.87 -5.20
N MET A 312 29.88 -4.03 -6.22
CA MET A 312 29.33 -4.32 -7.54
C MET A 312 30.31 -3.89 -8.63
N PHE A 313 30.07 -4.36 -9.85
CA PHE A 313 30.86 -3.98 -11.02
C PHE A 313 29.96 -3.76 -12.22
N SER A 314 30.24 -2.69 -12.97
CA SER A 314 29.64 -2.41 -14.27
C SER A 314 30.75 -2.12 -15.27
N PRO A 315 30.69 -2.65 -16.51
CA PRO A 315 31.64 -2.28 -17.55
C PRO A 315 31.66 -0.78 -17.87
N ILE A 316 30.58 -0.06 -17.57
CA ILE A 316 30.43 1.38 -17.82
C ILE A 316 30.97 2.20 -16.64
N TYR A 317 30.61 1.84 -15.41
CA TYR A 317 30.92 2.63 -14.20
C TYR A 317 32.12 2.11 -13.39
N GLY A 318 32.68 0.96 -13.79
CA GLY A 318 33.74 0.29 -13.03
C GLY A 318 33.24 -0.38 -11.75
N ALA A 319 34.10 -0.44 -10.73
CA ALA A 319 33.72 -0.90 -9.41
C ALA A 319 32.90 0.17 -8.69
N TYR A 320 31.79 -0.23 -8.08
CA TYR A 320 30.89 0.67 -7.35
C TYR A 320 30.20 -0.04 -6.19
N GLU A 321 29.45 0.69 -5.38
CA GLU A 321 28.67 0.14 -4.28
C GLU A 321 27.17 0.36 -4.48
N TRP A 322 26.40 -0.60 -3.99
CA TRP A 322 24.95 -0.44 -3.78
C TRP A 322 24.64 -0.47 -2.30
N HIS A 323 23.86 0.49 -1.80
CA HIS A 323 23.49 0.57 -0.38
C HIS A 323 21.98 0.41 -0.19
N GLN A 324 21.55 -0.65 0.50
CA GLN A 324 20.23 -0.66 1.11
C GLN A 324 20.31 0.16 2.40
N LEU A 325 19.44 1.15 2.54
CA LEU A 325 19.38 2.06 3.67
C LEU A 325 18.70 1.39 4.88
N GLY A 326 19.01 1.91 6.06
CA GLY A 326 18.18 1.72 7.24
C GLY A 326 16.87 2.52 7.15
N SER A 327 16.03 2.41 8.17
CA SER A 327 14.80 3.18 8.33
C SER A 327 15.01 4.52 9.03
N GLY A 328 14.09 5.47 8.84
CA GLY A 328 14.03 6.68 9.63
C GLY A 328 13.14 6.57 10.88
N HIS A 329 12.35 5.51 11.00
CA HIS A 329 11.35 5.37 12.04
C HIS A 329 11.82 4.64 13.30
N LYS A 330 11.02 4.70 14.37
CA LYS A 330 11.29 4.04 15.65
C LYS A 330 11.31 2.52 15.48
N ARG A 331 12.19 1.85 16.22
CA ARG A 331 12.39 0.39 16.11
C ARG A 331 11.50 -0.42 17.07
N SER A 332 10.37 0.15 17.48
CA SER A 332 9.42 -0.43 18.44
C SER A 332 8.13 -0.97 17.82
N ALA A 333 8.08 -1.22 16.51
CA ALA A 333 6.87 -1.74 15.89
C ALA A 333 6.54 -3.13 16.47
N SER A 334 5.47 -3.23 17.27
CA SER A 334 5.09 -4.43 18.02
C SER A 334 4.69 -5.62 17.15
N TYR A 335 4.44 -5.38 15.86
CA TYR A 335 3.98 -6.36 14.88
C TYR A 335 5.11 -6.89 13.96
N CYS A 336 6.37 -6.47 14.18
CA CYS A 336 7.55 -6.89 13.43
C CYS A 336 8.75 -7.12 14.39
N ASN A 337 9.81 -7.77 13.90
CA ASN A 337 11.08 -7.91 14.64
C ASN A 337 11.90 -6.62 14.57
N GLY A 338 11.35 -5.53 15.12
CA GLY A 338 11.93 -4.20 15.05
C GLY A 338 13.34 -4.11 15.65
N GLU A 339 13.71 -5.01 16.56
CA GLU A 339 15.07 -5.05 17.12
C GLU A 339 16.17 -5.34 16.07
N GLN A 340 15.82 -5.91 14.92
CA GLN A 340 16.76 -6.21 13.83
C GLN A 340 16.93 -5.05 12.85
N TRP A 341 16.14 -3.97 13.00
CA TRP A 341 16.20 -2.84 12.10
C TRP A 341 17.38 -1.90 12.42
N HIS A 342 17.91 -1.29 11.36
CA HIS A 342 18.95 -0.29 11.43
C HIS A 342 18.33 1.07 11.13
N ASN A 343 18.67 2.09 11.90
CA ASN A 343 18.34 3.47 11.54
C ASN A 343 19.53 4.12 10.85
N GLY A 344 19.28 4.89 9.80
CA GLY A 344 20.32 5.63 9.09
C GLY A 344 19.91 6.12 7.72
N PHE A 345 20.68 7.08 7.21
CA PHE A 345 20.46 7.75 5.93
C PHE A 345 21.81 7.94 5.24
N ALA A 346 21.84 8.38 3.98
CA ALA A 346 23.09 8.52 3.23
C ALA A 346 23.22 9.86 2.52
N LEU A 347 24.47 10.27 2.26
CA LEU A 347 24.80 11.23 1.22
C LEU A 347 25.41 10.49 0.04
N ALA A 348 25.06 10.90 -1.18
CA ALA A 348 25.73 10.45 -2.39
C ALA A 348 26.33 11.65 -3.13
N HIS A 349 27.63 11.57 -3.41
CA HIS A 349 28.38 12.55 -4.17
C HIS A 349 28.65 12.02 -5.57
N ILE A 350 28.30 12.79 -6.59
CA ILE A 350 28.32 12.37 -7.99
C ILE A 350 29.16 13.35 -8.78
N ASP A 351 30.19 12.87 -9.46
CA ASP A 351 30.89 13.63 -10.48
C ASP A 351 30.12 13.47 -11.81
N THR A 352 29.40 14.51 -12.23
CA THR A 352 28.56 14.44 -13.43
C THR A 352 29.35 14.28 -14.74
N LEU A 353 30.66 14.53 -14.72
CA LEU A 353 31.55 14.36 -15.87
C LEU A 353 32.04 12.90 -15.98
N THR A 354 32.61 12.35 -14.91
CA THR A 354 33.16 10.98 -14.91
C THR A 354 32.13 9.91 -14.59
N LYS A 355 30.96 10.32 -14.08
CA LYS A 355 29.90 9.48 -13.53
C LYS A 355 30.33 8.65 -12.31
N ALA A 356 31.46 9.00 -11.69
CA ALA A 356 31.90 8.38 -10.45
C ALA A 356 30.98 8.79 -9.29
N THR A 357 30.73 7.85 -8.39
CA THR A 357 29.82 8.03 -7.25
C THR A 357 30.51 7.62 -5.95
N VAL A 358 30.31 8.40 -4.89
CA VAL A 358 30.76 8.08 -3.53
C VAL A 358 29.55 8.16 -2.60
N ILE A 359 29.32 7.12 -1.79
CA ILE A 359 28.19 7.06 -0.86
C ILE A 359 28.73 7.08 0.57
N GLU A 360 28.22 7.99 1.39
CA GLU A 360 28.48 8.08 2.81
C GLU A 360 27.21 7.69 3.58
N TYR A 361 27.21 6.51 4.19
CA TYR A 361 26.11 6.06 5.05
C TYR A 361 26.32 6.50 6.51
N PHE A 362 25.29 7.09 7.10
CA PHE A 362 25.29 7.58 8.48
C PHE A 362 24.37 6.72 9.35
N PRO A 363 24.93 5.77 10.15
CA PRO A 363 24.14 5.01 11.10
C PRO A 363 23.66 5.92 12.23
N ILE A 364 22.37 5.81 12.58
CA ILE A 364 21.76 6.51 13.70
C ILE A 364 21.50 5.51 14.83
N THR A 365 22.19 5.70 15.95
CA THR A 365 22.07 4.82 17.12
C THR A 365 21.70 5.64 18.37
N ASN A 366 22.46 5.52 19.45
CA ASN A 366 22.41 6.42 20.60
C ASN A 366 23.20 7.72 20.34
N PHE A 367 24.11 7.67 19.37
CA PHE A 367 24.82 8.83 18.84
C PHE A 367 24.90 8.69 17.31
N ALA A 368 25.30 9.77 16.66
CA ALA A 368 25.57 9.81 15.23
C ALA A 368 26.76 10.73 14.95
N VAL A 369 27.45 10.51 13.83
CA VAL A 369 28.52 11.38 13.37
C VAL A 369 28.29 11.67 11.89
N VAL A 370 28.16 12.96 11.53
CA VAL A 370 27.89 13.37 10.14
C VAL A 370 28.82 14.52 9.76
N GLY A 371 29.73 14.28 8.83
CA GLY A 371 30.76 15.25 8.45
C GLY A 371 31.61 15.72 9.63
N GLY A 372 31.99 14.79 10.53
CA GLY A 372 32.79 15.06 11.73
C GLY A 372 32.04 15.71 12.91
N LYS A 373 30.79 16.13 12.76
CA LYS A 373 29.95 16.64 13.85
C LYS A 373 29.31 15.47 14.62
N TYR A 374 29.47 15.47 15.94
CA TYR A 374 28.88 14.48 16.84
C TYR A 374 27.49 14.92 17.32
N TYR A 375 26.56 13.96 17.37
CA TYR A 375 25.21 14.14 17.87
C TYR A 375 24.93 13.08 18.93
N TYR A 376 24.25 13.48 19.99
CA TYR A 376 23.82 12.58 21.05
C TYR A 376 22.31 12.65 21.17
N ARG A 377 21.70 11.48 21.42
CA ARG A 377 20.26 11.35 21.65
C ARG A 377 19.89 11.96 22.99
N ASP A 378 18.88 12.81 23.01
CA ASP A 378 18.34 13.37 24.24
C ASP A 378 17.44 12.35 24.96
N LYS A 379 17.26 12.53 26.28
CA LYS A 379 16.42 11.63 27.09
C LYS A 379 14.97 11.52 26.60
N SER A 380 14.46 12.55 25.92
CA SER A 380 13.11 12.59 25.34
C SER A 380 13.00 11.90 23.98
N GLU A 381 14.11 11.61 23.30
CA GLU A 381 14.14 11.05 21.94
C GLU A 381 14.17 9.52 22.00
N PHE A 382 13.04 8.89 22.34
CA PHE A 382 12.96 7.43 22.52
C PHE A 382 13.07 6.66 21.19
N ALA A 383 13.98 5.67 21.13
CA ALA A 383 14.29 4.89 19.92
C ALA A 383 13.49 3.58 19.77
N GLY A 384 12.68 3.21 20.78
CA GLY A 384 11.85 2.01 20.74
C GLY A 384 12.47 0.72 21.31
N ILE A 385 13.77 0.70 21.62
CA ILE A 385 14.45 -0.44 22.24
C ILE A 385 14.81 -0.06 23.69
N PRO A 386 14.50 -0.88 24.71
CA PRO A 386 14.91 -0.60 26.08
C PRO A 386 16.43 -0.46 26.16
N THR A 387 16.88 0.69 26.65
CA THR A 387 18.27 0.92 27.06
C THR A 387 18.58 0.11 28.31
N THR A 388 18.73 -1.21 28.16
CA THR A 388 19.54 -1.96 29.12
C THR A 388 20.99 -1.62 28.84
N LEU A 389 21.70 -1.15 29.88
CA LEU A 389 23.07 -0.63 29.90
C LEU A 389 23.12 0.90 29.75
N PHE A 390 22.93 1.60 30.86
CA PHE A 390 23.85 2.62 31.41
C PHE A 390 23.22 3.22 32.68
N THR A 391 22.97 2.39 33.69
CA THR A 391 22.98 2.86 35.08
C THR A 391 24.43 2.85 35.57
N THR A 392 25.28 3.72 35.01
CA THR A 392 26.49 4.10 35.72
C THR A 392 26.06 5.08 36.80
N LYS A 393 26.02 4.58 38.04
CA LYS A 393 26.08 5.43 39.23
C LYS A 393 27.26 6.38 39.03
N ASN A 394 26.98 7.69 39.03
CA ASN A 394 28.01 8.70 39.17
C ASN A 394 28.75 8.44 40.50
N HIS A 395 30.07 8.28 40.41
CA HIS A 395 31.02 8.60 41.47
C HIS A 395 31.88 9.75 40.99
#